data_AF-A0A3P6H784-F1
#
_entry.id   AF-A0A3P6H784-F1
#
_cell.length_a   1.000
_cell.length_b   1.000
_cell.length_c   1.000
_cell.angle_alpha   90.00
_cell.angle_beta   90.00
_cell.angle_gamma   90.00
#
_symmetry.space_group_name_H-M   'P 1'
#
loop_
_entity.id
_entity.type
_entity.pdbx_description
1 polymer ?
#
loop_
_entity_poly.entity_id
_entity_poly.type
_entity_poly.pdbx_seq_one_letter_code
_entity_poly.pdbx_strand_id
1 'polypeptide(L)'
;MESAFAGDYINANFVSVKDFPSRRYILTQGPLLQTAGHFWQMIWDQKCPVIIMLNRHTEKGTVKCFEYFPEHGETLNFPDADFSVTCASDSPKRMYTVRSLKLTNVSTNESRELLHFHYTHWPDFGVPDYSGSMLNFLWDIRRTGALDCPERPCVVHCSAGVGRSGTFVLIDLALAMMDFID
;
A
#
# COMPACT_ATOMS: atom_id res chain seq x y z
N MET A 1 -21.45 -6.58 24.62
CA MET A 1 -20.86 -7.92 24.73
C MET A 1 -19.78 -7.96 23.66
N GLU A 2 -18.53 -8.07 24.11
CA GLU A 2 -17.30 -7.64 23.43
C GLU A 2 -17.16 -8.08 21.96
N SER A 3 -16.97 -7.13 21.05
CA SER A 3 -16.20 -7.38 19.82
C SER A 3 -14.78 -6.87 20.07
N ALA A 4 -14.07 -7.52 21.00
CA ALA A 4 -12.64 -7.34 21.10
C ALA A 4 -12.05 -7.80 19.75
N PHE A 5 -11.33 -6.91 19.08
CA PHE A 5 -10.46 -7.19 17.95
C PHE A 5 -9.46 -8.29 18.41
N ALA A 6 -9.84 -9.55 18.21
CA ALA A 6 -9.18 -10.69 18.87
C ALA A 6 -8.03 -11.19 17.99
N GLY A 7 -6.88 -10.52 18.11
CA GLY A 7 -5.60 -10.98 17.57
C GLY A 7 -4.69 -9.84 17.13
N ASP A 8 -3.40 -9.99 17.37
CA ASP A 8 -2.32 -9.13 16.86
C ASP A 8 -1.86 -9.53 15.44
N TYR A 9 -2.48 -10.57 14.88
CA TYR A 9 -2.07 -11.15 13.60
C TYR A 9 -2.61 -10.36 12.40
N ILE A 10 -1.70 -10.05 11.48
CA ILE A 10 -1.99 -9.68 10.11
C ILE A 10 -1.05 -10.43 9.17
N ASN A 11 -1.54 -10.86 8.00
CA ASN A 11 -0.70 -11.48 6.98
C ASN A 11 0.16 -10.42 6.27
N ALA A 12 1.21 -9.99 6.94
CA ALA A 12 2.18 -9.01 6.47
C ALA A 12 3.59 -9.36 6.96
N ASN A 13 4.61 -9.02 6.18
CA ASN A 13 6.00 -9.26 6.51
C ASN A 13 6.84 -8.01 6.28
N PHE A 14 7.75 -7.71 7.19
CA PHE A 14 8.82 -6.76 6.92
C PHE A 14 9.79 -7.34 5.90
N VAL A 15 10.15 -6.54 4.91
CA VAL A 15 11.14 -6.89 3.89
C VAL A 15 12.22 -5.82 3.87
N SER A 16 13.47 -6.26 4.00
CA SER A 16 14.67 -5.41 3.97
C SER A 16 15.85 -6.24 3.49
N VAL A 17 16.80 -5.61 2.82
CA VAL A 17 18.07 -6.24 2.47
C VAL A 17 19.12 -5.78 3.48
N LYS A 18 19.83 -6.72 4.11
CA LYS A 18 20.79 -6.44 5.19
C LYS A 18 21.87 -5.44 4.75
N ASP A 19 22.36 -5.59 3.53
CA ASP A 19 23.41 -4.74 2.97
C ASP A 19 22.88 -3.43 2.37
N PHE A 20 21.56 -3.22 2.40
CA PHE A 20 20.90 -2.00 1.93
C PHE A 20 19.82 -1.53 2.92
N PRO A 21 20.20 -1.14 4.15
CA PRO A 21 19.26 -0.86 5.24
C PRO A 21 18.44 0.42 5.04
N SER A 22 18.81 1.25 4.05
CA SER A 22 18.07 2.46 3.67
C SER A 22 16.69 2.17 3.06
N ARG A 23 16.44 0.93 2.61
CA ARG A 23 15.14 0.49 2.07
C ARG A 23 14.49 -0.54 2.99
N ARG A 24 13.27 -0.22 3.45
CA ARG A 24 12.44 -1.15 4.22
C ARG A 24 10.98 -1.05 3.78
N TYR A 25 10.34 -2.21 3.66
CA TYR A 25 8.96 -2.34 3.19
C TYR A 25 8.15 -3.24 4.13
N ILE A 26 6.83 -3.12 4.01
CA ILE A 26 5.89 -4.14 4.49
C ILE A 26 5.21 -4.74 3.26
N LEU A 27 5.36 -6.05 3.06
CA LEU A 27 4.60 -6.78 2.04
C LEU A 27 3.40 -7.46 2.70
N THR A 28 2.21 -7.25 2.16
CA THR A 28 0.96 -7.80 2.71
C THR A 28 0.01 -8.23 1.60
N GLN A 29 -0.93 -9.11 1.93
CA GLN A 29 -2.02 -9.46 1.03
C GLN A 29 -2.97 -8.28 0.81
N GLY A 30 -3.78 -8.35 -0.25
CA GLY A 30 -4.91 -7.44 -0.41
C GLY A 30 -5.87 -7.58 0.78
N PRO A 31 -6.28 -6.48 1.43
CA PRO A 31 -7.21 -6.55 2.54
C PRO A 31 -8.46 -7.35 2.19
N LEU A 32 -8.91 -8.16 3.15
CA LEU A 32 -10.23 -8.81 3.13
C LEU A 32 -11.19 -7.95 3.96
N LEU A 33 -12.49 -8.16 3.80
CA LEU A 33 -13.51 -7.46 4.59
C LEU A 33 -13.19 -7.53 6.10
N GLN A 34 -12.92 -8.74 6.59
CA GLN A 34 -12.62 -9.00 8.00
C GLN A 34 -11.21 -8.59 8.45
N THR A 35 -10.31 -8.19 7.54
CA THR A 35 -8.95 -7.76 7.89
C THR A 35 -8.66 -6.31 7.51
N ALA A 36 -9.63 -5.57 6.98
CA ALA A 36 -9.45 -4.18 6.58
C ALA A 36 -9.12 -3.29 7.78
N GLY A 37 -9.75 -3.52 8.94
CA GLY A 37 -9.39 -2.83 10.17
C GLY A 37 -7.96 -3.16 10.65
N HIS A 38 -7.54 -4.44 10.61
CA HIS A 38 -6.15 -4.82 10.92
C HIS A 38 -5.14 -4.13 9.98
N PHE A 39 -5.49 -3.99 8.70
CA PHE A 39 -4.65 -3.31 7.72
C PHE A 39 -4.45 -1.82 8.07
N TRP A 40 -5.52 -1.12 8.44
CA TRP A 40 -5.44 0.28 8.87
C TRP A 40 -4.72 0.45 10.21
N GLN A 41 -4.93 -0.47 11.16
CA GLN A 41 -4.18 -0.53 12.42
C GLN A 41 -2.67 -0.69 12.16
N MET A 42 -2.26 -1.60 11.28
CA MET A 42 -0.86 -1.79 10.90
C MET A 42 -0.26 -0.52 10.29
N ILE A 43 -0.97 0.15 9.38
CA ILE A 43 -0.54 1.42 8.78
C ILE A 43 -0.36 2.50 9.85
N TRP A 44 -1.28 2.57 10.81
CA TRP A 44 -1.20 3.49 11.92
C TRP A 44 0.03 3.18 12.79
N ASP A 45 0.20 1.97 13.28
CA ASP A 45 1.27 1.63 14.21
C ASP A 45 2.66 1.80 13.59
N GLN A 46 2.80 1.41 12.33
CA GLN A 46 4.06 1.51 11.58
C GLN A 46 4.29 2.87 10.92
N LYS A 47 3.36 3.84 11.12
CA LYS A 47 3.44 5.21 10.61
C LYS A 47 3.67 5.26 9.09
N CYS A 48 3.09 4.30 8.36
CA CYS A 48 3.34 4.08 6.94
C CYS A 48 2.95 5.32 6.12
N PRO A 49 3.87 5.92 5.34
CA PRO A 49 3.61 7.15 4.60
C PRO A 49 2.95 6.89 3.24
N VAL A 50 3.12 5.68 2.69
CA VAL A 50 2.65 5.31 1.35
C VAL A 50 2.13 3.87 1.34
N ILE A 51 0.98 3.68 0.69
CA ILE A 51 0.45 2.38 0.27
C ILE A 51 0.63 2.23 -1.24
N ILE A 52 1.12 1.08 -1.68
CA ILE A 52 1.38 0.72 -3.07
C ILE A 52 0.52 -0.49 -3.41
N MET A 53 -0.58 -0.25 -4.12
CA MET A 53 -1.58 -1.22 -4.52
C MET A 53 -1.37 -1.64 -5.99
N LEU A 54 -1.13 -2.93 -6.22
CA LEU A 54 -0.73 -3.46 -7.53
C LEU A 54 -1.80 -4.37 -8.18
N ASN A 55 -3.05 -4.27 -7.77
CA ASN A 55 -4.17 -5.04 -8.32
C ASN A 55 -5.46 -4.22 -8.37
N ARG A 56 -6.42 -4.67 -9.17
CA ARG A 56 -7.81 -4.19 -9.10
C ARG A 56 -8.57 -4.94 -8.01
N HIS A 57 -9.67 -4.37 -7.52
CA HIS A 57 -10.54 -5.05 -6.54
C HIS A 57 -11.03 -6.40 -7.07
N THR A 58 -11.41 -6.42 -8.35
CA THR A 58 -11.83 -7.63 -9.06
C THR A 58 -11.04 -7.78 -10.35
N GLU A 59 -10.56 -9.00 -10.62
CA GLU A 59 -9.87 -9.36 -11.86
C GLU A 59 -10.48 -10.66 -12.40
N LYS A 60 -10.90 -10.66 -13.68
CA LYS A 60 -11.57 -11.81 -14.34
C LYS A 60 -12.73 -12.40 -13.52
N GLY A 61 -13.52 -11.54 -12.89
CA GLY A 61 -14.67 -11.95 -12.06
C GLY A 61 -14.33 -12.50 -10.67
N THR A 62 -13.04 -12.54 -10.30
CA THR A 62 -12.60 -12.97 -8.98
C THR A 62 -12.19 -11.77 -8.12
N VAL A 63 -12.72 -11.70 -6.90
CA VAL A 63 -12.33 -10.69 -5.91
C VAL A 63 -10.87 -10.94 -5.50
N LYS A 64 -10.03 -9.91 -5.67
CA LYS A 64 -8.60 -9.93 -5.33
C LYS A 64 -8.29 -9.12 -4.07
N CYS A 65 -9.11 -8.12 -3.77
CA CYS A 65 -8.94 -7.19 -2.66
C CYS A 65 -10.27 -6.51 -2.35
N PHE A 66 -10.63 -6.44 -1.06
CA PHE A 66 -11.76 -5.66 -0.58
C PHE A 66 -11.59 -4.16 -0.89
N GLU A 67 -12.69 -3.43 -0.97
CA GLU A 67 -12.71 -1.97 -1.14
C GLU A 67 -12.44 -1.30 0.21
N TYR A 68 -11.16 -1.25 0.59
CA TYR A 68 -10.71 -0.79 1.90
C TYR A 68 -10.42 0.72 1.96
N PHE A 69 -10.54 1.46 0.86
CA PHE A 69 -10.29 2.90 0.79
C PHE A 69 -11.44 3.64 0.09
N PRO A 70 -11.75 4.89 0.49
CA PRO A 70 -12.79 5.72 -0.14
C PRO A 70 -12.36 6.30 -1.50
N GLU A 71 -13.33 6.63 -2.36
CA GLU A 71 -13.08 7.50 -3.51
C GLU A 71 -13.08 8.99 -3.10
N HIS A 72 -12.70 9.88 -4.03
CA HIS A 72 -12.54 11.30 -3.76
C HIS A 72 -13.79 11.94 -3.09
N GLY A 73 -13.57 12.62 -1.96
CA GLY A 73 -14.62 13.28 -1.19
C GLY A 73 -15.40 12.35 -0.25
N GLU A 74 -15.17 11.04 -0.33
CA GLU A 74 -15.86 10.06 0.50
C GLU A 74 -15.07 9.73 1.78
N THR A 75 -15.77 9.11 2.73
CA THR A 75 -15.18 8.57 3.96
C THR A 75 -15.69 7.15 4.19
N LEU A 76 -14.77 6.22 4.42
CA LEU A 76 -15.07 4.86 4.87
C LEU A 76 -14.76 4.73 6.36
N ASN A 77 -15.63 4.03 7.09
CA ASN A 77 -15.48 3.78 8.52
C ASN A 77 -15.17 2.30 8.76
N PHE A 78 -14.22 2.04 9.65
CA PHE A 78 -13.79 0.72 10.11
C PHE A 78 -14.01 0.66 11.62
N PRO A 79 -15.28 0.54 12.07
CA PRO A 79 -15.64 0.68 13.48
C PRO A 79 -14.99 -0.38 14.36
N ASP A 80 -14.76 -1.59 13.83
CA ASP A 80 -14.12 -2.66 14.58
C ASP A 80 -12.68 -2.33 14.98
N ALA A 81 -12.03 -1.37 14.31
CA ALA A 81 -10.65 -0.92 14.58
C ALA A 81 -10.56 0.55 15.00
N ASP A 82 -11.69 1.23 15.27
CA ASP A 82 -11.72 2.65 15.60
C ASP A 82 -11.00 3.56 14.57
N PHE A 83 -11.12 3.26 13.28
CA PHE A 83 -10.58 4.10 12.21
C PHE A 83 -11.63 4.61 11.25
N SER A 84 -11.40 5.82 10.73
CA SER A 84 -12.04 6.33 9.51
C SER A 84 -10.98 6.76 8.51
N VAL A 85 -11.28 6.58 7.23
CA VAL A 85 -10.41 6.98 6.13
C VAL A 85 -11.17 7.88 5.20
N THR A 86 -10.62 9.06 4.90
CA THR A 86 -11.19 10.04 3.97
C THR A 86 -10.25 10.24 2.80
N CYS A 87 -10.77 10.28 1.57
CA CYS A 87 -9.97 10.65 0.40
C CYS A 87 -10.03 12.16 0.19
N ALA A 88 -8.95 12.86 0.50
CA ALA A 88 -8.86 14.31 0.37
C ALA A 88 -8.70 14.75 -1.09
N SER A 89 -7.97 13.99 -1.89
CA SER A 89 -7.76 14.26 -3.32
C SER A 89 -7.36 12.99 -4.06
N ASP A 90 -7.66 12.94 -5.35
CA ASP A 90 -7.10 11.98 -6.28
C ASP A 90 -6.48 12.67 -7.51
N SER A 91 -5.50 11.98 -8.09
CA SER A 91 -4.78 12.40 -9.28
C SER A 91 -4.70 11.20 -10.21
N PRO A 92 -5.71 11.00 -11.09
CA PRO A 92 -5.69 9.92 -12.05
C PRO A 92 -4.60 10.18 -13.09
N LYS A 93 -3.79 9.15 -13.36
CA LYS A 93 -2.82 9.13 -14.46
C LYS A 93 -3.19 8.00 -15.40
N ARG A 94 -2.48 7.92 -16.54
CA ARG A 94 -2.80 6.95 -17.60
C ARG A 94 -2.84 5.50 -17.12
N MET A 95 -1.94 5.11 -16.21
CA MET A 95 -1.74 3.71 -15.81
C MET A 95 -1.98 3.43 -14.33
N TYR A 96 -2.11 4.49 -13.52
CA TYR A 96 -2.30 4.40 -12.08
C TYR A 96 -2.96 5.68 -11.55
N THR A 97 -3.50 5.61 -10.35
CA THR A 97 -4.07 6.75 -9.63
C THR A 97 -3.26 7.00 -8.36
N VAL A 98 -3.05 8.28 -8.02
CA VAL A 98 -2.47 8.67 -6.74
C VAL A 98 -3.55 9.34 -5.92
N ARG A 99 -3.77 8.91 -4.67
CA ARG A 99 -4.74 9.52 -3.75
C ARG A 99 -4.03 10.04 -2.50
N SER A 100 -4.51 11.17 -1.97
CA SER A 100 -4.17 11.62 -0.63
C SER A 100 -5.26 11.12 0.33
N LEU A 101 -4.88 10.26 1.26
CA LEU A 101 -5.78 9.69 2.26
C LEU A 101 -5.49 10.29 3.63
N LYS A 102 -6.56 10.62 4.35
CA LYS A 102 -6.51 11.00 5.76
C LYS A 102 -7.05 9.84 6.59
N LEU A 103 -6.16 9.18 7.33
CA LEU A 103 -6.48 8.15 8.31
C LEU A 103 -6.70 8.81 9.67
N THR A 104 -7.87 8.64 10.26
CA THR A 104 -8.23 9.19 11.57
C THR A 104 -8.52 8.08 12.54
N ASN A 105 -7.86 8.10 13.70
CA ASN A 105 -8.25 7.26 14.82
C ASN A 105 -9.42 7.95 15.53
N VAL A 106 -10.62 7.35 15.48
CA VAL A 106 -11.83 7.99 15.99
C VAL A 106 -11.88 8.04 17.52
N SER A 107 -11.15 7.15 18.20
CA SER A 107 -11.09 7.11 19.66
C SER A 107 -10.21 8.24 20.24
N THR A 108 -9.13 8.60 19.54
CA THR A 108 -8.18 9.64 19.98
C THR A 108 -8.37 10.97 19.25
N ASN A 109 -9.15 10.98 18.16
CA ASN A 109 -9.31 12.11 17.24
C ASN A 109 -7.98 12.60 16.62
N GLU A 110 -6.96 11.75 16.60
CA GLU A 110 -5.71 12.02 15.88
C GLU A 110 -5.85 11.62 14.41
N SER A 111 -5.24 12.39 13.51
CA SER A 111 -5.23 12.09 12.08
C SER A 111 -3.82 12.09 11.50
N ARG A 112 -3.63 11.28 10.47
CA ARG A 112 -2.39 11.20 9.69
C ARG A 112 -2.72 11.18 8.21
N GLU A 113 -1.90 11.87 7.43
CA GLU A 113 -1.97 11.85 5.98
C GLU A 113 -1.00 10.82 5.42
N LEU A 114 -1.44 10.11 4.38
CA LEU A 114 -0.63 9.16 3.63
C LEU A 114 -1.03 9.17 2.16
N LEU A 115 -0.12 8.71 1.30
CA LEU A 115 -0.40 8.57 -0.13
C LEU A 115 -0.81 7.14 -0.46
N HIS A 116 -1.75 6.99 -1.38
CA HIS A 116 -2.15 5.71 -1.95
C HIS A 116 -1.87 5.71 -3.44
N PHE A 117 -0.97 4.82 -3.86
CA PHE A 117 -0.56 4.63 -5.24
C PHE A 117 -1.20 3.36 -5.78
N HIS A 118 -2.11 3.49 -6.74
CA HIS A 118 -2.91 2.38 -7.25
C HIS A 118 -2.60 2.09 -8.72
N TYR A 119 -1.79 1.08 -8.97
CA TYR A 119 -1.47 0.61 -10.31
C TYR A 119 -2.51 -0.42 -10.80
N THR A 120 -3.33 -0.02 -11.76
CA THR A 120 -4.50 -0.80 -12.23
C THR A 120 -4.26 -1.61 -13.51
N HIS A 121 -3.09 -1.43 -14.14
CA HIS A 121 -2.77 -1.98 -15.46
C HIS A 121 -1.84 -3.20 -15.41
N TRP A 122 -1.66 -3.83 -14.24
CA TRP A 122 -0.97 -5.12 -14.16
C TRP A 122 -1.95 -6.24 -14.51
N PRO A 123 -1.69 -7.06 -15.55
CA PRO A 123 -2.59 -8.14 -15.92
C PRO A 123 -2.67 -9.26 -14.88
N ASP A 124 -3.81 -9.94 -14.79
CA ASP A 124 -4.04 -11.07 -13.86
C ASP A 124 -3.09 -12.25 -14.15
N PHE A 125 -2.76 -12.49 -15.42
CA PHE A 125 -1.76 -13.46 -15.85
C PHE A 125 -0.75 -12.76 -16.75
N GLY A 126 0.54 -12.94 -16.46
CA GLY A 126 1.64 -12.32 -17.19
C GLY A 126 2.23 -11.08 -16.51
N VAL A 127 2.85 -10.23 -17.31
CA VAL A 127 3.54 -9.01 -16.89
C VAL A 127 3.00 -7.81 -17.69
N PRO A 128 3.18 -6.56 -17.23
CA PRO A 128 2.77 -5.39 -18.00
C PRO A 128 3.40 -5.40 -19.40
N ASP A 129 2.61 -5.11 -20.44
CA ASP A 129 3.08 -5.09 -21.84
C ASP A 129 4.18 -4.05 -22.07
N TYR A 130 4.21 -3.00 -21.24
CA TYR A 130 5.17 -1.91 -21.33
C TYR A 130 5.76 -1.56 -19.95
N SER A 131 7.03 -1.91 -19.76
CA SER A 131 7.80 -1.67 -18.52
C SER A 131 7.89 -0.18 -18.13
N GLY A 132 7.87 0.73 -19.11
CA GLY A 132 7.97 2.18 -18.86
C GLY A 132 6.87 2.73 -17.95
N SER A 133 5.68 2.13 -17.96
CA SER A 133 4.60 2.54 -17.06
C SER A 133 4.87 2.20 -15.59
N MET A 134 5.49 1.04 -15.33
CA MET A 134 5.90 0.62 -13.99
C MET A 134 7.07 1.47 -13.49
N LEU A 135 8.02 1.81 -14.36
CA LEU A 135 9.13 2.71 -14.01
C LEU A 135 8.63 4.12 -13.67
N ASN A 136 7.71 4.67 -14.47
CA ASN A 136 7.09 5.97 -14.17
C ASN A 136 6.33 5.95 -12.83
N PHE A 137 5.66 4.84 -12.52
CA PHE A 137 4.99 4.64 -11.24
C PHE A 137 6.00 4.61 -10.07
N LEU A 138 7.07 3.82 -10.20
CA LEU A 138 8.13 3.76 -9.21
C LEU A 138 8.83 5.11 -9.01
N TRP A 139 9.15 5.84 -10.07
CA TRP A 139 9.80 7.15 -9.97
C TRP A 139 8.93 8.17 -9.26
N ASP A 140 7.62 8.15 -9.48
CA ASP A 140 6.71 9.03 -8.74
C ASP A 140 6.62 8.69 -7.26
N ILE A 141 6.69 7.41 -6.90
CA ILE A 141 6.80 6.97 -5.51
C ILE A 141 8.14 7.45 -4.92
N ARG A 142 9.27 7.26 -5.62
CA ARG A 142 10.60 7.72 -5.16
C ARG A 142 10.63 9.23 -4.93
N ARG A 143 10.00 10.03 -5.80
CA ARG A 143 9.91 11.50 -5.65
C ARG A 143 9.24 11.96 -4.36
N THR A 144 8.45 11.11 -3.71
CA THR A 144 7.87 11.42 -2.39
C THR A 144 8.89 11.37 -1.25
N GLY A 145 10.07 10.76 -1.47
CA GLY A 145 11.07 10.47 -0.44
C GLY A 145 10.67 9.37 0.54
N ALA A 146 9.47 8.80 0.43
CA ALA A 146 8.94 7.84 1.38
C ALA A 146 9.74 6.52 1.43
N LEU A 147 10.30 6.12 0.30
CA LEU A 147 11.11 4.91 0.21
C LEU A 147 12.48 5.08 0.87
N ASP A 148 12.95 6.30 1.11
CA ASP A 148 14.27 6.60 1.71
C ASP A 148 14.18 6.76 3.25
N CYS A 149 13.03 6.45 3.86
CA CYS A 149 12.80 6.52 5.31
C CYS A 149 12.53 5.11 5.89
N PRO A 150 13.56 4.35 6.27
CA PRO A 150 13.42 2.96 6.73
C PRO A 150 12.65 2.84 8.06
N GLU A 151 12.54 3.90 8.85
CA GLU A 151 11.75 3.93 10.09
C GLU A 151 10.24 3.95 9.84
N ARG A 152 9.83 4.34 8.63
CA ARG A 152 8.42 4.48 8.22
C ARG A 152 8.20 3.71 6.91
N PRO A 153 8.11 2.38 6.96
CA PRO A 153 8.12 1.54 5.76
C PRO A 153 6.89 1.79 4.89
N CYS A 154 7.11 1.79 3.57
CA CYS A 154 6.00 1.76 2.62
C CYS A 154 5.33 0.39 2.63
N VAL A 155 4.00 0.37 2.50
CA VAL A 155 3.22 -0.87 2.40
C VAL A 155 3.02 -1.21 0.93
N VAL A 156 3.38 -2.43 0.54
CA VAL A 156 3.20 -2.94 -0.82
C VAL A 156 2.26 -4.13 -0.78
N HIS A 157 1.18 -4.08 -1.54
CA HIS A 157 0.27 -5.20 -1.66
C HIS A 157 -0.21 -5.45 -3.09
N CYS A 158 -0.61 -6.68 -3.32
CA CYS A 158 -1.34 -7.10 -4.51
C CYS A 158 -2.54 -7.94 -4.05
N SER A 159 -2.81 -9.09 -4.68
CA SER A 159 -3.79 -10.04 -4.15
C SER A 159 -3.22 -10.86 -2.98
N ALA A 160 -2.18 -11.66 -3.23
CA ALA A 160 -1.55 -12.50 -2.19
C ALA A 160 -0.34 -11.85 -1.50
N GLY A 161 0.08 -10.66 -1.93
CA GLY A 161 1.22 -9.95 -1.34
C GLY A 161 2.60 -10.48 -1.73
N VAL A 162 2.70 -11.39 -2.70
CA VAL A 162 3.95 -12.07 -3.08
C VAL A 162 4.42 -11.75 -4.50
N GLY A 163 3.62 -12.03 -5.54
CA GLY A 163 4.07 -11.94 -6.93
C GLY A 163 4.38 -10.52 -7.38
N ARG A 164 3.34 -9.72 -7.67
CA ARG A 164 3.51 -8.32 -8.11
C ARG A 164 4.25 -7.48 -7.07
N SER A 165 3.96 -7.68 -5.79
CA SER A 165 4.59 -6.96 -4.67
C SER A 165 6.09 -7.24 -4.61
N GLY A 166 6.49 -8.52 -4.69
CA GLY A 166 7.90 -8.91 -4.70
C GLY A 166 8.60 -8.41 -5.96
N THR A 167 7.97 -8.47 -7.13
CA THR A 167 8.54 -7.90 -8.36
C THR A 167 8.75 -6.39 -8.24
N PHE A 168 7.79 -5.63 -7.69
CA PHE A 168 7.93 -4.19 -7.47
C PHE A 168 9.11 -3.86 -6.55
N VAL A 169 9.19 -4.53 -5.39
CA VAL A 169 10.29 -4.31 -4.44
C VAL A 169 11.64 -4.72 -5.02
N LEU A 170 11.70 -5.82 -5.76
CA LEU A 170 12.93 -6.26 -6.44
C LEU A 170 13.41 -5.21 -7.44
N ILE A 171 12.51 -4.63 -8.26
CA ILE A 171 12.87 -3.59 -9.23
C ILE A 171 13.42 -2.36 -8.50
N ASP A 172 12.76 -1.90 -7.43
CA ASP A 172 13.22 -0.75 -6.67
C ASP A 172 14.60 -0.98 -6.05
N LEU A 173 14.80 -2.12 -5.38
CA LEU A 173 16.08 -2.47 -4.78
C LEU A 173 17.20 -2.58 -5.82
N ALA A 174 16.94 -3.26 -6.94
CA ALA A 174 17.94 -3.43 -8.00
C ALA A 174 18.40 -2.08 -8.57
N LEU A 175 17.45 -1.17 -8.86
CA LEU A 175 17.78 0.17 -9.35
C LEU A 175 18.52 0.99 -8.29
N ALA A 176 18.06 0.96 -7.03
CA ALA A 176 18.70 1.72 -5.96
C ALA A 176 20.13 1.23 -5.66
N MET A 177 20.40 -0.07 -5.82
CA MET A 177 21.74 -0.64 -5.68
C MET A 177 22.64 -0.28 -6.87
N MET A 178 22.11 -0.23 -8.09
CA MET A 178 22.89 0.23 -9.26
C MET A 178 23.30 1.69 -9.10
N ASP A 179 22.38 2.55 -8.66
CA ASP A 179 22.65 3.97 -8.41
C ASP A 179 23.71 4.20 -7.30
N PHE A 180 24.00 3.18 -6.48
CA PHE A 180 25.00 3.25 -5.40
C PHE A 180 26.40 2.77 -5.82
N ILE A 181 26.53 2.12 -6.99
CA ILE A 181 27.80 1.56 -7.47
C ILE A 181 28.59 2.57 -8.33
N ASP A 182 27.94 3.64 -8.80
CA ASP A 182 28.56 4.78 -9.50
C ASP A 182 28.91 5.93 -8.53
#